data_AF-A0A9P7DCD1-F1
#
_entry.id   AF-A0A9P7DCD1-F1
#
_cell.length_a   1.000
_cell.length_b   1.000
_cell.length_c   1.000
_cell.angle_alpha   90.00
_cell.angle_beta   90.00
_cell.angle_gamma   90.00
#
_symmetry.space_group_name_H-M   'P 1'
#
loop_
_entity.id
_entity.type
_entity.pdbx_description
1 polymer ?
#
loop_
_entity_poly.entity_id
_entity_poly.type
_entity_poly.pdbx_seq_one_letter_code
_entity_poly.pdbx_strand_id
1 'polypeptide(L)'
;MVLSLLQTRYLVHSLSAIVTAIDSNLNKLLNSGILPRPMSLVSTISEDGVENLAPFSWFNTVTNYPPVISFAINHDATGSLKDTTANLKNGQGFAVNIISEAPPISLPEQGYHDEEL
;
A
#
# COMPACT_ATOMS: atom_id res chain seq x y z
N MET A 1 26.88 -4.60 -37.68
CA MET A 1 26.16 -5.41 -36.67
C MET A 1 26.21 -4.78 -35.28
N VAL A 2 27.39 -4.46 -34.72
CA VAL A 2 27.54 -3.89 -33.36
C VAL A 2 26.90 -2.49 -33.20
N LEU A 3 27.03 -1.59 -34.18
CA LEU A 3 26.40 -0.25 -34.16
C LEU A 3 24.87 -0.30 -34.14
N SER A 4 24.27 -1.23 -34.90
CA SER A 4 22.81 -1.43 -34.90
C SER A 4 22.32 -1.95 -33.54
N LEU A 5 23.05 -2.88 -32.92
CA LEU A 5 22.72 -3.38 -31.58
C LEU A 5 22.85 -2.29 -30.50
N LEU A 6 23.84 -1.39 -30.62
CA LEU A 6 24.02 -0.26 -29.70
C LEU A 6 22.86 0.74 -29.81
N GLN A 7 22.43 1.04 -31.04
CA GLN A 7 21.36 1.98 -31.34
C GLN A 7 20.00 1.45 -30.88
N THR A 8 19.74 0.15 -31.07
CA THR A 8 18.53 -0.51 -30.53
C THR A 8 18.54 -0.53 -29.00
N ARG A 9 19.69 -0.83 -28.36
CA ARG A 9 19.81 -0.78 -26.90
C ARG A 9 19.55 0.63 -26.34
N TYR A 10 20.06 1.67 -27.00
CA TYR A 10 19.87 3.05 -26.57
C TYR A 10 18.40 3.50 -26.68
N LEU A 11 17.72 3.12 -27.77
CA LEU A 11 16.29 3.37 -27.95
C LEU A 11 15.44 2.65 -26.90
N VAL A 12 15.74 1.39 -26.59
CA VAL A 12 15.03 0.61 -25.56
C VAL A 12 15.25 1.20 -24.16
N HIS A 13 16.48 1.61 -23.83
CA HIS A 13 16.77 2.26 -22.54
C HIS A 13 16.11 3.64 -22.42
N SER A 14 16.15 4.43 -23.50
CA SER A 14 15.52 5.77 -23.55
C SER A 14 14.00 5.68 -23.43
N LEU A 15 13.37 4.70 -24.08
CA LEU A 15 11.94 4.46 -23.98
C LEU A 15 11.55 4.00 -22.57
N SER A 16 12.33 3.11 -21.95
CA SER A 16 12.13 2.71 -20.55
C SER A 16 12.24 3.90 -19.62
N ALA A 17 13.26 4.76 -19.79
CA ALA A 17 13.45 5.95 -18.96
C ALA A 17 12.30 6.96 -19.10
N ILE A 18 11.78 7.16 -20.31
CA ILE A 18 10.63 8.04 -20.57
C ILE A 18 9.35 7.47 -19.94
N VAL A 19 9.09 6.17 -20.11
CA VAL A 19 7.93 5.49 -19.49
C VAL A 19 8.01 5.56 -17.96
N THR A 20 9.19 5.35 -17.37
CA THR A 20 9.40 5.47 -15.92
C THR A 20 9.31 6.93 -15.42
N ALA A 21 9.77 7.91 -16.21
CA ALA A 21 9.67 9.32 -15.83
C ALA A 21 8.22 9.82 -15.81
N ILE A 22 7.38 9.35 -16.74
CA ILE A 22 5.93 9.62 -16.75
C ILE A 22 5.26 9.07 -15.47
N ASP A 23 5.67 7.88 -15.02
CA ASP A 23 5.13 7.22 -13.83
C ASP A 23 5.38 8.00 -12.52
N SER A 24 6.59 8.54 -12.34
CA SER A 24 6.94 9.29 -11.12
C SER A 24 6.11 10.58 -10.91
N ASN A 25 5.71 11.24 -12.01
CA ASN A 25 4.88 12.44 -11.95
C ASN A 25 3.41 12.10 -11.72
N LEU A 26 2.93 10.99 -12.29
CA LEU A 26 1.55 10.54 -12.12
C LEU A 26 1.27 10.14 -10.66
N ASN A 27 2.18 9.41 -10.02
CA ASN A 27 2.05 9.02 -8.61
C ASN A 27 1.91 10.24 -7.69
N LYS A 28 2.67 11.30 -7.94
CA LYS A 28 2.57 12.56 -7.18
C LYS A 28 1.20 13.22 -7.38
N LEU A 29 0.74 13.30 -8.63
CA LEU A 29 -0.58 13.88 -8.95
C LEU A 29 -1.73 13.12 -8.30
N LEU A 30 -1.71 11.78 -8.38
CA LEU A 30 -2.72 10.93 -7.74
C LEU A 30 -2.72 11.08 -6.22
N ASN A 31 -1.53 11.09 -5.61
CA ASN A 31 -1.38 11.25 -4.16
C ASN A 31 -1.83 12.63 -3.67
N SER A 32 -1.66 13.69 -4.47
CA SER A 32 -2.11 15.05 -4.12
C SER A 32 -3.57 15.33 -4.48
N GLY A 33 -4.10 14.66 -5.51
CA GLY A 33 -5.45 14.94 -6.04
C GLY A 33 -6.56 14.16 -5.34
N ILE A 34 -6.24 13.01 -4.73
CA ILE A 34 -7.22 12.15 -4.04
C ILE A 34 -6.97 12.28 -2.54
N LEU A 35 -7.75 13.11 -1.84
CA LEU A 35 -7.64 13.41 -0.41
C LEU A 35 -9.03 13.71 0.20
N PRO A 36 -9.25 13.49 1.51
CA PRO A 36 -8.37 12.78 2.44
C PRO A 36 -8.37 11.27 2.14
N ARG A 37 -7.23 10.60 2.39
CA ARG A 37 -7.12 9.15 2.20
C ARG A 37 -7.10 8.44 3.54
N PRO A 38 -7.97 7.45 3.76
CA PRO A 38 -7.86 6.63 4.95
C PRO A 38 -6.52 5.89 4.91
N MET A 39 -5.88 5.80 6.07
CA MET A 39 -4.64 5.05 6.23
C MET A 39 -4.92 3.80 7.05
N SER A 40 -4.34 2.69 6.63
CA SER A 40 -4.36 1.44 7.37
C SER A 40 -2.96 0.98 7.73
N LEU A 41 -2.83 0.34 8.89
CA LEU A 41 -1.65 -0.41 9.29
C LEU A 41 -1.96 -1.90 9.14
N VAL A 42 -1.26 -2.57 8.24
CA VAL A 42 -1.45 -4.01 7.98
C VAL A 42 -0.38 -4.78 8.71
N SER A 43 -0.79 -5.65 9.63
CA SER A 43 0.08 -6.58 10.33
C SER A 43 0.07 -7.94 9.66
N THR A 44 1.26 -8.49 9.43
CA THR A 44 1.47 -9.84 8.86
C THR A 44 2.55 -10.57 9.65
N ILE A 45 2.61 -11.88 9.49
CA ILE A 45 3.66 -12.74 10.06
C ILE A 45 4.31 -13.49 8.90
N SER A 46 5.64 -13.60 8.92
CA SER A 46 6.40 -14.39 7.94
C SER A 46 6.32 -15.88 8.24
N GLU A 47 6.76 -16.71 7.29
CA GLU A 47 6.82 -18.16 7.51
C GLU A 47 7.73 -18.55 8.70
N ASP A 48 8.79 -17.78 8.93
CA ASP A 48 9.71 -17.93 10.07
C ASP A 48 9.17 -17.36 11.39
N GLY A 49 7.92 -16.87 11.41
CA GLY A 49 7.29 -16.28 12.58
C GLY A 49 7.71 -14.83 12.88
N VAL A 50 8.34 -14.14 11.92
CA VAL A 50 8.74 -12.74 12.09
C VAL A 50 7.55 -11.81 11.86
N GLU A 51 7.24 -10.98 12.85
CA GLU A 51 6.17 -9.98 12.78
C GLU A 51 6.56 -8.82 11.85
N ASN A 52 5.61 -8.38 11.01
CA ASN A 52 5.74 -7.24 10.13
C ASN A 52 4.53 -6.32 10.28
N LEU A 53 4.76 -5.00 10.32
CA LEU A 53 3.72 -3.97 10.36
C LEU A 53 4.04 -2.88 9.33
N ALA A 54 3.14 -2.66 8.38
CA ALA A 54 3.37 -1.69 7.30
C ALA A 54 2.15 -0.77 7.06
N PRO A 55 2.37 0.54 6.80
CA PRO A 55 1.31 1.49 6.48
C PRO A 55 0.91 1.48 5.00
N PHE A 56 -0.39 1.62 4.72
CA PHE A 56 -0.97 1.70 3.38
C PHE A 56 -2.01 2.82 3.29
N SER A 57 -1.81 3.76 2.37
CA SER A 57 -2.75 4.86 2.08
C SER A 57 -3.57 4.64 0.81
N TRP A 58 -3.34 3.54 0.10
CA TRP A 58 -4.13 3.09 -1.03
C TRP A 58 -5.10 2.03 -0.53
N PHE A 59 -6.02 2.43 0.35
CA PHE A 59 -6.92 1.55 1.10
C PHE A 59 -8.37 2.06 0.96
N ASN A 60 -9.33 1.15 0.76
CA ASN A 60 -10.75 1.49 0.68
C ASN A 60 -11.67 0.27 0.93
N THR A 61 -12.92 0.52 1.32
CA THR A 61 -14.00 -0.48 1.35
C THR A 61 -14.46 -0.80 -0.07
N VAL A 62 -14.81 -2.07 -0.33
CA VAL A 62 -15.27 -2.54 -1.65
C VAL A 62 -16.76 -2.90 -1.61
N THR A 63 -17.18 -3.71 -0.64
CA THR A 63 -18.59 -4.09 -0.42
C THR A 63 -18.82 -4.38 1.05
N ASN A 64 -20.04 -4.17 1.52
CA ASN A 64 -20.48 -4.50 2.87
C ASN A 64 -21.03 -5.93 3.00
N TYR A 65 -21.45 -6.56 1.90
CA TYR A 65 -21.97 -7.93 1.91
C TYR A 65 -21.55 -8.72 0.65
N PRO A 66 -20.66 -9.74 0.79
CA PRO A 66 -19.83 -9.99 1.97
C PRO A 66 -18.91 -8.79 2.27
N PRO A 67 -18.46 -8.58 3.52
CA PRO A 67 -17.56 -7.47 3.83
C PRO A 67 -16.21 -7.67 3.15
N VAL A 68 -15.84 -6.74 2.25
CA VAL A 68 -14.57 -6.77 1.51
C VAL A 68 -13.94 -5.39 1.54
N ILE A 69 -12.63 -5.36 1.83
CA ILE A 69 -11.77 -4.19 1.73
C ILE A 69 -10.69 -4.45 0.68
N SER A 70 -10.08 -3.38 0.19
CA SER A 70 -8.93 -3.44 -0.70
C SER A 70 -7.82 -2.56 -0.19
N PHE A 71 -6.58 -3.02 -0.35
CA PHE A 71 -5.40 -2.17 -0.26
C PHE A 71 -4.38 -2.57 -1.32
N ALA A 72 -3.63 -1.58 -1.82
CA ALA A 72 -2.62 -1.81 -2.86
C ALA A 72 -1.20 -1.81 -2.28
N ILE A 73 -0.39 -2.78 -2.68
CA ILE A 73 1.03 -2.90 -2.32
C ILE A 73 1.86 -2.66 -3.57
N ASN A 74 2.64 -1.57 -3.58
CA ASN A 74 3.58 -1.32 -4.66
C ASN A 74 4.81 -2.25 -4.54
N HIS A 75 5.34 -2.68 -5.67
CA HIS A 75 6.64 -3.35 -5.73
C HIS A 75 7.77 -2.34 -5.46
N ASP A 76 8.91 -2.84 -5.00
CA ASP A 76 10.08 -1.98 -4.90
C ASP A 76 10.66 -1.65 -6.30
N ALA A 77 11.63 -0.74 -6.36
CA ALA A 77 12.26 -0.33 -7.63
C ALA A 77 12.99 -1.48 -8.36
N THR A 78 13.27 -2.58 -7.66
CA THR A 78 13.91 -3.79 -8.21
C THR A 78 12.88 -4.82 -8.69
N GLY A 79 11.58 -4.56 -8.47
CA GLY A 79 10.48 -5.47 -8.74
C GLY A 79 10.26 -6.53 -7.67
N SER A 80 11.06 -6.52 -6.60
CA SER A 80 10.95 -7.48 -5.50
C SER A 80 9.68 -7.25 -4.70
N LEU A 81 9.16 -8.34 -4.14
CA LEU A 81 7.99 -8.31 -3.29
C LEU A 81 8.35 -7.66 -1.96
N LYS A 82 7.46 -6.79 -1.47
CA LYS A 82 7.53 -6.32 -0.08
C LYS A 82 7.17 -7.46 0.87
N ASP A 83 7.66 -7.37 2.11
CA ASP A 83 7.43 -8.36 3.17
C ASP A 83 5.93 -8.65 3.36
N THR A 84 5.08 -7.62 3.35
CA THR A 84 3.62 -7.81 3.43
C THR A 84 3.09 -8.69 2.30
N THR A 85 3.53 -8.48 1.05
CA THR A 85 3.10 -9.31 -0.09
C THR A 85 3.64 -10.73 0.01
N ALA A 86 4.90 -10.89 0.43
CA ALA A 86 5.51 -12.20 0.63
C ALA A 86 4.74 -13.00 1.71
N ASN A 87 4.48 -12.38 2.86
CA ASN A 87 3.76 -12.98 3.99
C ASN A 87 2.31 -13.36 3.61
N LEU A 88 1.60 -12.49 2.87
CA LEU A 88 0.24 -12.78 2.42
C LEU A 88 0.16 -13.98 1.48
N LYS A 89 1.17 -14.18 0.61
CA LYS A 89 1.24 -15.34 -0.29
C LYS A 89 1.42 -16.66 0.46
N ASN A 90 2.02 -16.62 1.64
CA ASN A 90 2.23 -17.80 2.49
C ASN A 90 0.96 -18.21 3.25
N GLY A 91 -0.12 -17.43 3.19
CA GLY A 91 -1.44 -17.84 3.67
C GLY A 91 -1.68 -17.76 5.17
N GLN A 92 -0.80 -17.10 5.94
CA GLN A 92 -0.92 -16.97 7.41
C GLN A 92 -1.94 -15.92 7.89
N GLY A 93 -2.73 -15.34 6.97
CA GLY A 93 -3.67 -14.27 7.30
C GLY A 93 -3.00 -12.92 7.59
N PHE A 94 -3.81 -11.92 7.89
CA PHE A 94 -3.37 -10.55 8.21
C PHE A 94 -4.46 -9.83 9.00
N ALA A 95 -4.09 -8.73 9.67
CA ALA A 95 -5.05 -7.81 10.26
C ALA A 95 -4.86 -6.40 9.70
N VAL A 96 -5.97 -5.67 9.54
CA VAL A 96 -5.99 -4.28 9.10
C VAL A 96 -6.40 -3.42 10.29
N ASN A 97 -5.51 -2.52 10.68
CA ASN A 97 -5.73 -1.61 11.81
C ASN A 97 -5.99 -0.21 11.27
N ILE A 98 -7.06 0.42 11.73
CA ILE A 98 -7.40 1.79 11.39
C ILE A 98 -6.67 2.73 12.35
N ILE A 99 -5.98 3.73 11.80
CA ILE A 99 -5.27 4.73 12.60
C ILE A 99 -6.28 5.76 13.09
N SER A 100 -6.42 5.90 14.41
CA SER A 100 -7.16 6.97 15.04
C SER A 100 -6.21 7.90 15.79
N GLU A 101 -6.61 9.16 15.97
CA GLU A 101 -5.96 10.03 16.94
C GLU A 101 -6.11 9.40 18.34
N ALA A 102 -5.09 9.56 19.18
CA ALA A 102 -5.24 9.18 20.58
C ALA A 102 -6.35 10.05 21.19
N PRO A 103 -7.27 9.48 22.00
CA PRO A 103 -8.21 10.30 22.72
C PRO A 103 -7.44 11.33 23.55
N PRO A 104 -7.95 12.57 23.69
CA PRO A 104 -7.32 13.57 24.53
C PRO A 104 -7.00 12.96 25.90
N ILE A 105 -5.79 13.19 26.41
CA ILE A 105 -5.40 12.78 27.77
C ILE A 105 -6.15 13.68 28.76
N SER A 106 -7.43 13.38 28.93
CA SER A 106 -8.39 13.80 29.94
C SER A 106 -9.75 13.41 29.39
N LEU A 107 -10.31 12.29 29.86
CA LEU A 107 -11.51 12.30 30.70
C LEU A 107 -11.66 10.89 31.33
N PRO A 108 -11.99 10.82 32.64
CA PRO A 108 -12.34 9.58 33.30
C PRO A 108 -13.61 8.99 32.68
N GLU A 109 -13.74 7.66 32.74
CA GLU A 109 -14.83 6.85 32.20
C GLU A 109 -16.19 7.55 32.23
N GLN A 110 -16.75 7.80 31.06
CA GLN A 110 -18.19 7.99 30.91
C GLN A 110 -18.67 7.05 29.81
N GLY A 111 -19.61 6.20 30.20
CA GLY A 111 -19.98 4.96 29.54
C GLY A 111 -20.20 5.09 28.03
N TYR A 112 -19.71 4.07 27.33
CA TYR A 112 -20.11 3.76 25.96
C TYR A 112 -21.60 3.42 25.98
N HIS A 113 -22.45 4.41 25.80
CA HIS A 113 -23.85 4.20 25.48
C HIS A 113 -23.91 3.92 23.98
N ASP A 114 -24.07 2.63 23.65
CA ASP A 114 -24.50 2.19 22.33
C ASP A 114 -25.87 2.82 22.01
N GLU A 115 -25.91 3.90 21.24
CA GLU A 115 -27.12 4.37 20.55
C GLU A 115 -26.78 4.91 19.15
N GLU A 116 -27.24 4.16 18.12
CA GLU A 116 -27.75 4.60 16.79
C GLU A 116 -26.85 5.46 15.85
N LEU A 117 -26.59 5.14 14.56
CA LEU A 117 -27.32 4.45 13.49
C LEU A 117 -26.36 3.76 12.50
#